data_AF-A0A536EAZ2-F1
#
_entry.id   AF-A0A536EAZ2-F1
#
_cell.length_a   1.000
_cell.length_b   1.000
_cell.length_c   1.000
_cell.angle_alpha   90.00
_cell.angle_beta   90.00
_cell.angle_gamma   90.00
#
_symmetry.space_group_name_H-M   'P 1'
#
loop_
_entity.id
_entity.type
_entity.pdbx_description
1 polymer ?
#
loop_
_entity_poly.entity_id
_entity_poly.type
_entity_poly.pdbx_seq_one_letter_code
_entity_poly.pdbx_strand_id
1 'polypeptide(L)' 'MVWQVDAVRAALSERDDVPVSPVLCFIDAEWPLVSVPQTFQAVRLEGPRSLRKLVSQAGPLSQEEVIEIGIVLSHELPPD' A
#
# COMPACT_ATOMS: atom_id res chain seq x y z
N MET A 1 9.36 0.01 -8.36
CA MET A 1 8.55 -0.43 -7.20
C MET A 1 8.76 -1.88 -6.80
N VAL A 2 9.32 -2.76 -7.64
CA VAL A 2 9.63 -4.16 -7.23
C VAL A 2 10.47 -4.20 -5.95
N TRP A 3 11.55 -3.41 -5.87
CA TRP A 3 12.40 -3.36 -4.67
C TRP A 3 11.68 -2.90 -3.39
N GLN A 4 10.68 -2.01 -3.47
CA GLN A 4 9.91 -1.56 -2.30
C GLN A 4 9.00 -2.68 -1.80
N VAL A 5 8.35 -3.39 -2.73
CA VAL A 5 7.53 -4.55 -2.39
C VAL A 5 8.40 -5.65 -1.77
N ASP A 6 9.59 -5.89 -2.33
CA ASP A 6 10.52 -6.88 -1.80
C ASP A 6 11.04 -6.49 -0.41
N ALA A 7 11.34 -5.22 -0.17
CA ALA A 7 11.72 -4.72 1.16
C ALA A 7 10.60 -4.92 2.20
N VAL A 8 9.35 -4.58 1.85
CA VAL A 8 8.19 -4.81 2.72
C VAL A 8 7.97 -6.29 2.98
N ARG A 9 8.10 -7.15 1.96
CA ARG A 9 7.99 -8.61 2.13
C ARG A 9 9.11 -9.19 3.00
N ALA A 10 10.33 -8.67 2.88
CA ALA A 10 11.45 -9.08 3.71
C ALA A 10 11.21 -8.69 5.18
N ALA A 11 10.72 -7.47 5.43
CA ALA A 11 10.34 -7.01 6.77
C ALA A 11 9.20 -7.85 7.37
N LEU A 12 8.29 -8.38 6.54
CA LEU A 12 7.18 -9.25 6.94
C LEU A 12 7.47 -10.73 6.72
N SER A 13 8.74 -11.15 6.77
CA SER A 13 9.12 -12.54 6.48
C SER A 13 8.49 -13.59 7.41
N GLU A 14 8.10 -13.20 8.62
CA GLU A 14 7.35 -14.05 9.58
C GLU A 14 5.83 -14.05 9.34
N ARG A 15 5.33 -13.26 8.37
CA ARG A 15 3.91 -13.01 8.06
C ARG A 15 3.67 -13.07 6.55
N ASP A 16 3.92 -14.23 5.95
CA ASP A 16 3.71 -14.47 4.51
C ASP A 16 2.21 -14.48 4.10
N ASP A 17 1.32 -14.54 5.08
CA ASP A 17 -0.14 -14.43 4.96
C ASP A 17 -0.61 -13.01 4.61
N VAL A 18 0.23 -11.99 4.85
CA VAL A 18 -0.16 -10.58 4.69
C VAL A 18 -0.04 -10.16 3.22
N PRO A 19 -1.15 -9.81 2.54
CA PRO A 19 -1.10 -9.41 1.14
C PRO A 19 -0.46 -8.02 0.98
N VAL A 20 0.66 -7.95 0.25
CA VAL A 20 1.33 -6.68 -0.07
C VAL A 20 0.91 -6.19 -1.45
N SER A 21 0.21 -5.05 -1.50
CA SER A 21 -0.25 -4.41 -2.75
C SER A 21 0.47 -3.07 -2.97
N PRO A 22 1.24 -2.89 -4.06
CA PRO A 22 1.88 -1.62 -4.36
C PRO A 22 0.86 -0.57 -4.85
N VAL A 23 0.94 0.64 -4.30
CA VAL A 23 0.06 1.77 -4.66
C VAL A 23 0.90 3.00 -4.97
N LEU A 24 0.54 3.70 -6.05
CA LEU A 24 1.06 5.03 -6.37
C LEU A 24 -0.06 6.06 -6.22
N CYS A 25 0.12 7.01 -5.30
CA CYS A 25 -0.84 8.08 -5.04
C CYS A 25 -0.40 9.36 -5.76
N PHE A 26 -1.20 9.81 -6.72
CA PHE A 26 -0.99 11.09 -7.40
C PHE A 26 -1.75 12.20 -6.68
N ILE A 27 -1.01 13.15 -6.11
CA ILE A 27 -1.60 14.26 -5.34
C ILE A 27 -2.25 15.31 -6.26
N ASP A 28 -1.51 15.78 -7.27
CA ASP A 28 -1.91 16.88 -8.17
C ASP A 28 -1.89 16.46 -9.65
N ALA A 29 -2.24 15.21 -9.96
CA ALA A 29 -2.28 14.77 -11.34
C ALA A 29 -3.53 15.28 -12.08
N GLU A 30 -3.30 15.83 -13.26
CA GLU A 30 -4.35 16.17 -14.21
C GLU A 30 -4.63 14.97 -15.11
N TRP A 31 -5.78 14.33 -14.90
CA TRP A 31 -6.23 13.21 -15.72
C TRP A 31 -7.47 13.59 -16.54
N PRO A 32 -7.59 13.13 -17.80
CA PRO A 32 -8.85 13.19 -18.51
C PRO A 32 -9.90 12.33 -17.79
N LEU A 33 -11.06 12.93 -17.51
CA LEU A 33 -12.12 12.44 -16.60
C LEU A 33 -12.66 11.02 -16.87
N VAL A 34 -12.29 10.37 -17.97
CA VAL A 34 -12.94 9.13 -18.45
C VAL A 34 -11.99 7.92 -18.50
N SER A 35 -10.67 8.10 -18.29
CA SER A 35 -9.71 7.03 -18.63
C SER A 35 -8.50 6.91 -17.70
N VAL A 36 -8.64 7.11 -16.39
CA VAL A 36 -7.53 6.76 -15.47
C VAL A 36 -7.49 5.24 -15.33
N PRO A 37 -6.39 4.58 -15.72
CA PRO A 37 -6.25 3.15 -15.48
C PRO A 37 -6.18 2.89 -13.98
N GLN A 38 -6.95 1.92 -13.47
CA GLN A 38 -6.91 1.55 -12.05
C GLN A 38 -5.55 0.95 -11.65
N THR A 39 -4.84 0.36 -12.62
CA THR A 39 -3.51 -0.22 -12.42
C THR A 39 -2.58 0.07 -13.60
N PHE A 40 -1.29 0.17 -13.32
CA PHE A 40 -0.22 0.23 -14.31
C PHE A 40 0.91 -0.71 -13.87
N GLN A 41 1.27 -1.70 -14.68
CA GLN A 41 2.28 -2.72 -14.32
C GLN A 41 2.05 -3.35 -12.92
N ALA A 42 0.81 -3.77 -12.64
CA ALA A 42 0.37 -4.32 -11.35
C ALA A 42 0.46 -3.36 -10.14
N VAL A 43 0.82 -2.09 -10.36
CA VAL A 43 0.73 -1.03 -9.35
C VAL A 43 -0.63 -0.37 -9.43
N ARG A 44 -1.32 -0.26 -8.31
CA ARG A 44 -2.60 0.45 -8.23
C ARG A 44 -2.38 1.96 -8.28
N LEU A 45 -3.14 2.66 -9.11
CA LEU A 45 -3.08 4.12 -9.20
C LEU A 45 -4.23 4.71 -8.38
N GLU A 46 -3.90 5.65 -7.50
CA GLU A 46 -4.87 6.30 -6.62
C GLU A 46 -4.65 7.82 -6.58
N GLY A 47 -5.67 8.56 -6.17
CA GLY A 47 -5.52 9.92 -5.66
C GLY A 47 -5.78 9.96 -4.15
N PRO A 48 -5.58 11.10 -3.47
CA PRO A 48 -5.72 11.20 -2.01
C PRO A 48 -7.09 10.74 -1.51
N ARG A 49 -8.17 11.11 -2.22
CA ARG A 49 -9.54 10.76 -1.84
C ARG A 49 -9.81 9.26 -1.98
N SER A 50 -9.36 8.65 -3.07
CA SER A 50 -9.61 7.24 -3.35
C SER A 50 -8.69 6.33 -2.53
N LEU A 51 -7.45 6.74 -2.26
CA LEU A 51 -6.57 6.07 -1.30
C LEU A 51 -7.15 6.09 0.11
N ARG A 52 -7.62 7.24 0.59
CA ARG A 52 -8.28 7.34 1.90
C ARG A 52 -9.46 6.37 1.99
N LYS A 53 -10.29 6.32 0.94
CA LYS A 53 -11.41 5.39 0.87
C LYS A 53 -10.93 3.94 0.92
N LEU A 54 -9.87 3.59 0.20
CA LEU A 54 -9.29 2.26 0.16
C LEU A 54 -8.80 1.81 1.55
N VAL A 55 -8.00 2.62 2.24
CA VAL A 55 -7.40 2.24 3.55
C VAL A 55 -8.39 2.30 4.71
N SER A 56 -9.52 3.00 4.55
CA SER A 56 -10.56 3.08 5.59
C SER A 56 -11.61 1.97 5.48
N GLN A 57 -11.59 1.18 4.41
CA GLN A 57 -12.50 0.05 4.25
C GLN A 57 -12.09 -1.11 5.15
N ALA A 58 -13.07 -1.85 5.67
CA ALA A 58 -12.78 -3.10 6.37
C ALA A 58 -12.04 -4.05 5.43
N GLY A 59 -10.84 -4.46 5.86
CA GLY A 59 -9.97 -5.37 5.13
C GLY A 59 -9.92 -6.76 5.78
N PRO A 60 -9.06 -7.65 5.27
CA PRO A 60 -8.84 -8.98 5.84
C PRO A 60 -8.08 -8.95 7.19
N LEU A 61 -7.42 -7.83 7.50
CA LEU A 61 -6.67 -7.64 8.74
C LEU A 61 -7.54 -6.96 9.80
N SER A 62 -7.45 -7.44 11.03
CA SER A 62 -8.00 -6.77 12.20
C SER A 62 -7.22 -5.49 12.52
N GLN A 63 -7.80 -4.64 13.37
CA GLN A 63 -7.11 -3.42 13.82
C GLN A 63 -5.84 -3.73 14.62
N GLU A 64 -5.85 -4.81 15.41
CA GLU A 64 -4.70 -5.26 16.19
C GLU A 64 -3.56 -5.68 15.26
N GLU A 65 -3.84 -6.51 14.25
CA GLU A 65 -2.84 -6.91 13.25
C GLU A 65 -2.26 -5.72 12.48
N VAL A 66 -3.09 -4.72 12.14
CA VAL A 66 -2.59 -3.50 11.47
C VAL A 66 -1.60 -2.74 12.35
N ILE A 67 -1.86 -2.66 13.66
CA ILE A 67 -0.95 -1.99 14.61
C ILE A 67 0.36 -2.78 14.73
N GLU A 68 0.28 -4.10 14.92
CA GLU A 68 1.46 -4.97 15.03
C GLU A 68 2.34 -4.90 13.78
N ILE A 69 1.74 -4.99 12.59
CA ILE A 69 2.44 -4.84 11.30
C ILE A 69 3.08 -3.46 11.20
N GLY A 70 2.38 -2.40 11.61
CA GLY A 70 2.94 -1.04 11.64
C GLY A 70 4.19 -0.92 12.50
N ILE A 71 4.21 -1.58 13.66
CA ILE A 71 5.37 -1.63 14.56
C ILE A 71 6.55 -2.34 13.88
N VAL A 72 6.32 -3.53 13.32
CA VAL A 72 7.36 -4.30 12.61
C VAL A 72 7.95 -3.48 11.46
N LEU A 73 7.09 -2.92 10.59
CA LEU A 73 7.54 -2.13 9.45
C LEU A 73 8.34 -0.90 9.88
N SER A 74 7.98 -0.24 10.98
CA SER A 74 8.71 0.92 11.50
C SER A 74 10.10 0.57 12.05
N HIS A 75 10.30 -0.68 12.50
CA HIS A 75 11.59 -1.16 13.00
C HIS A 75 12.50 -1.65 11.87
N GLU A 76 11.93 -2.35 10.89
CA GLU A 76 12.68 -3.02 9.82
C GLU A 76 12.99 -2.11 8.62
N LEU A 77 12.18 -1.07 8.37
CA LEU A 77 12.38 -0.15 7.25
C LEU A 77 13.15 1.12 7.70
N PRO A 78 13.88 1.78 6.78
CA PRO A 78 14.59 3.01 7.10
C PRO A 78 13.65 4.09 7.65
N PRO A 79 14.09 4.92 8.62
CA PRO A 79 13.31 6.07 9.07
C PRO A 79 13.16 7.11 7.95
N ASP A 80 12.03 7.82 7.96
CA ASP A 80 11.72 8.95 7.07
C ASP A 80 12.71 10.13 7.22
#